data_AF-A0A8X8AAK5-F1
#
_entry.id   AF-A0A8X8AAK5-F1
#
_cell.length_a   1.000
_cell.length_b   1.000
_cell.length_c   1.000
_cell.angle_alpha   90.00
_cell.angle_beta   90.00
_cell.angle_gamma   90.00
#
_symmetry.space_group_name_H-M   'P 1'
#
loop_
_entity.id
_entity.type
_entity.pdbx_description
1 polymer ?
#
loop_
_entity_poly.entity_id
_entity_poly.type
_entity_poly.pdbx_seq_one_letter_code
_entity_poly.pdbx_strand_id
1 'polypeptide(L)'
;MSYHVTLAEFAIAPQSLDQNPNAFDAITAIERSRKPVIAAIEGACIGGDTDFVIACDIWFRSKDAFFSVKEAGLGLTADSWTLQRLTGIVELRNAMELALTGLRFSGQEAKDLGLVYRVVGSRGIA
;
A
#
# COMPACT_ATOMS: atom_id res chain seq x y z
N MET A 1 2.84 17.58 9.87
CA MET A 1 3.86 16.68 9.31
C MET A 1 3.12 15.79 8.33
N SER A 2 3.13 16.18 7.06
CA SER A 2 2.25 15.60 6.03
C SER A 2 2.89 14.31 5.50
N TYR A 3 2.16 13.21 5.54
CA TYR A 3 2.55 11.94 4.94
C TYR A 3 1.84 11.86 3.59
N HIS A 4 2.58 11.60 2.51
CA HIS A 4 2.04 11.59 1.16
C HIS A 4 2.43 10.27 0.48
N VAL A 5 1.44 9.45 0.12
CA VAL A 5 1.63 8.43 -0.91
C VAL A 5 1.56 9.15 -2.25
N THR A 6 2.67 9.19 -2.97
CA THR A 6 2.71 9.77 -4.32
C THR A 6 2.57 8.63 -5.32
N LEU A 7 1.54 8.67 -6.17
CA LEU A 7 1.47 7.79 -7.32
C LEU A 7 2.28 8.42 -8.44
N ALA A 8 3.40 7.81 -8.82
CA ALA A 8 4.21 8.31 -9.93
C ALA A 8 3.52 7.96 -11.25
N GLU A 9 3.32 8.97 -12.10
CA GLU A 9 2.56 8.87 -13.35
C GLU A 9 3.28 8.03 -14.42
N PHE A 10 3.04 6.71 -14.40
CA PHE A 10 2.87 5.94 -15.65
C PHE A 10 1.43 5.40 -15.81
N ALA A 11 0.53 5.88 -14.94
CA ALA A 11 -0.89 5.60 -14.98
C ALA A 11 -1.61 6.63 -15.87
N ILE A 12 -2.21 6.15 -16.96
CA ILE A 12 -3.46 6.78 -17.42
C ILE A 12 -4.48 6.38 -16.35
N ALA A 13 -4.87 7.31 -15.48
CA ALA A 13 -6.05 7.11 -14.65
C ALA A 13 -7.21 6.70 -15.58
N PRO A 14 -7.99 5.65 -15.27
CA PRO A 14 -9.12 5.31 -16.09
C PRO A 14 -10.05 6.52 -16.17
N GLN A 15 -10.46 6.88 -17.39
CA GLN A 15 -11.32 8.02 -17.73
C GLN A 15 -12.72 7.95 -17.08
N SER A 16 -12.95 7.03 -16.14
CA SER A 16 -14.25 6.72 -15.53
C SER A 16 -14.36 7.14 -14.05
N LEU A 17 -13.50 8.03 -13.53
CA LEU A 17 -13.72 8.66 -12.21
C LEU A 17 -14.72 9.83 -12.30
N ASP A 18 -15.65 9.77 -13.24
CA ASP A 18 -16.80 10.67 -13.28
C ASP A 18 -17.85 10.16 -12.29
N GLN A 19 -18.18 11.01 -11.32
CA GLN A 19 -19.28 10.89 -10.33
C GLN A 19 -18.91 10.17 -9.01
N ASN A 20 -18.38 10.97 -8.07
CA ASN A 20 -18.29 10.68 -6.64
C ASN A 20 -17.80 9.25 -6.27
N PRO A 21 -16.58 8.86 -6.69
CA PRO A 21 -16.05 7.54 -6.39
C PRO A 21 -15.81 7.43 -4.89
N ASN A 22 -16.36 6.38 -4.27
CA ASN A 22 -15.95 6.04 -2.91
C ASN A 22 -14.50 5.51 -2.94
N ALA A 23 -13.83 5.44 -1.79
CA ALA A 23 -12.42 5.01 -1.74
C ALA A 23 -12.17 3.64 -2.38
N PHE A 24 -13.16 2.72 -2.31
CA PHE A 24 -13.05 1.38 -2.91
C PHE A 24 -13.11 1.40 -4.44
N ASP A 25 -13.85 2.34 -5.04
CA ASP A 25 -13.90 2.49 -6.50
C ASP A 25 -12.55 2.93 -7.05
N ALA A 26 -11.83 3.82 -6.33
CA ALA A 26 -10.50 4.24 -6.70
C ALA A 26 -9.47 3.10 -6.62
N ILE A 27 -9.56 2.26 -5.58
CA ILE A 27 -8.69 1.08 -5.44
C ILE A 27 -9.00 0.05 -6.55
N THR A 28 -10.29 -0.21 -6.80
CA THR A 28 -10.72 -1.11 -7.89
C THR A 28 -10.26 -0.60 -9.27
N ALA A 29 -10.24 0.71 -9.47
CA ALA A 29 -9.77 1.34 -10.70
C ALA A 29 -8.27 1.11 -10.94
N ILE A 30 -7.45 1.11 -9.89
CA ILE A 30 -6.03 0.77 -9.96
C ILE A 30 -5.87 -0.69 -10.39
N GLU A 31 -6.60 -1.61 -9.76
CA GLU A 31 -6.51 -3.05 -10.07
C GLU A 31 -6.96 -3.39 -11.49
N ARG A 32 -7.94 -2.66 -12.00
CA ARG A 32 -8.45 -2.83 -13.37
C ARG A 32 -7.65 -2.05 -14.40
N SER A 33 -6.59 -1.35 -13.99
CA SER A 33 -5.73 -0.62 -14.90
C SER A 33 -5.10 -1.58 -15.92
N ARG A 34 -5.21 -1.24 -17.21
CA ARG A 34 -4.52 -1.96 -18.28
C ARG A 34 -3.03 -1.60 -18.38
N LYS A 35 -2.60 -0.60 -17.61
CA LYS A 35 -1.21 -0.13 -17.54
C LYS A 35 -0.64 -0.46 -16.17
N PRO A 36 0.65 -0.82 -16.08
CA PRO A 36 1.29 -1.05 -14.79
C PRO A 36 1.23 0.21 -13.93
N VAL A 37 0.88 0.04 -12.65
CA VAL A 37 0.78 1.11 -11.66
C VAL A 37 1.91 0.95 -10.64
N ILE A 38 2.66 2.03 -10.43
CA ILE A 38 3.82 2.05 -9.54
C ILE A 38 3.52 2.97 -8.36
N ALA A 39 3.62 2.44 -7.15
CA ALA A 39 3.48 3.20 -5.91
C ALA A 39 4.83 3.73 -5.43
N ALA A 40 4.90 5.03 -5.14
CA ALA A 40 6.07 5.70 -4.59
C ALA A 40 5.74 6.23 -3.18
N ILE A 41 6.28 5.55 -2.16
CA ILE A 41 5.83 5.66 -0.78
C ILE A 41 6.84 6.45 0.05
N GLU A 42 6.38 7.56 0.61
CA GLU A 42 7.16 8.41 1.51
C GLU A 42 6.44 8.61 2.85
N GLY A 43 7.16 8.37 3.95
CA GLY A 43 6.60 8.50 5.29
C GLY A 43 5.67 7.34 5.69
N ALA A 44 4.61 7.67 6.42
CA ALA A 44 3.71 6.67 6.99
C ALA A 44 2.72 6.15 5.93
N CYS A 45 2.60 4.83 5.80
CA CYS A 45 1.55 4.15 5.05
C CYS A 45 0.76 3.28 6.04
N ILE A 46 -0.44 3.70 6.40
CA ILE A 46 -1.20 3.12 7.52
C ILE A 46 -2.64 2.86 7.10
N GLY A 47 -3.15 1.68 7.42
CA GLY A 47 -4.54 1.30 7.20
C GLY A 47 -4.92 1.41 5.73
N GLY A 48 -5.91 2.26 5.39
CA GLY A 48 -6.39 2.45 4.02
C GLY A 48 -5.32 2.81 2.97
N ASP A 49 -4.23 3.48 3.36
CA ASP A 49 -3.11 3.72 2.43
C ASP A 49 -2.44 2.40 2.01
N THR A 50 -2.45 1.40 2.89
CA THR A 50 -1.94 0.06 2.63
C THR A 50 -2.77 -0.62 1.54
N ASP A 51 -4.08 -0.41 1.48
CA ASP A 51 -4.94 -0.96 0.42
C ASP A 51 -4.59 -0.40 -0.97
N PHE A 52 -4.36 0.91 -1.04
CA PHE A 52 -3.93 1.56 -2.29
C PHE A 52 -2.59 1.02 -2.78
N VAL A 53 -1.66 0.86 -1.85
CA VAL A 53 -0.34 0.33 -2.15
C VAL A 53 -0.46 -1.14 -2.58
N ILE A 54 -1.22 -1.95 -1.85
CA ILE A 54 -1.45 -3.37 -2.15
C ILE A 54 -2.11 -3.59 -3.52
N ALA A 55 -2.92 -2.65 -4.00
CA ALA A 55 -3.52 -2.70 -5.33
C ALA A 55 -2.54 -2.37 -6.48
N CYS A 56 -1.38 -1.77 -6.20
CA CYS A 56 -0.38 -1.43 -7.22
C CYS A 56 0.54 -2.62 -7.56
N ASP A 57 1.08 -2.63 -8.79
CA ASP A 57 1.94 -3.73 -9.27
C ASP A 57 3.35 -3.72 -8.65
N ILE A 58 3.95 -2.53 -8.46
CA ILE A 58 5.33 -2.38 -7.97
C ILE A 58 5.41 -1.24 -6.98
N TRP A 59 6.10 -1.47 -5.85
CA TRP A 59 6.26 -0.45 -4.80
C TRP A 59 7.71 -0.04 -4.63
N PHE A 60 7.94 1.27 -4.61
CA PHE A 60 9.18 1.91 -4.21
C PHE A 60 8.96 2.74 -2.98
N ARG A 61 9.99 2.83 -2.14
CA ARG A 61 9.80 3.44 -0.83
C ARG A 61 11.04 4.16 -0.33
N SER A 62 10.84 5.28 0.36
CA SER A 62 11.92 5.98 1.05
C SER A 62 12.43 5.20 2.27
N LYS A 63 13.71 5.40 2.61
CA LYS A 63 14.35 4.78 3.78
C LYS A 63 13.57 5.00 5.08
N ASP A 64 12.96 6.17 5.22
CA ASP A 64 12.34 6.63 6.48
C ASP A 64 10.84 6.35 6.58
N ALA A 65 10.24 5.76 5.56
CA ALA A 65 8.83 5.38 5.61
C ALA A 65 8.54 4.31 6.71
N PHE A 66 7.28 4.00 6.97
CA PHE A 66 6.85 2.84 7.76
C PHE A 66 5.45 2.40 7.36
N PHE A 67 5.13 1.14 7.62
CA PHE A 67 3.86 0.50 7.28
C PHE A 67 3.16 -0.02 8.53
N SER A 68 1.82 -0.07 8.51
CA SER A 68 1.04 -0.71 9.58
C SER A 68 -0.40 -1.00 9.16
N VAL A 69 -0.86 -2.25 9.37
CA VAL A 69 -2.27 -2.65 9.29
C VAL A 69 -2.93 -2.33 10.64
N LYS A 70 -3.24 -1.04 10.86
CA LYS A 70 -3.49 -0.50 12.20
C LYS A 70 -4.90 -0.79 12.74
N GLU A 71 -5.77 -1.37 11.92
CA GLU A 71 -7.18 -1.66 12.21
C GLU A 71 -7.35 -2.43 13.51
N ALA A 72 -6.58 -3.51 13.72
CA ALA A 72 -6.65 -4.31 14.95
C ALA A 72 -6.28 -3.49 16.19
N GLY A 73 -5.32 -2.56 16.07
CA GLY A 73 -4.96 -1.63 17.14
C GLY A 73 -6.04 -0.60 17.47
N LEU A 74 -7.04 -0.43 16.60
CA LEU A 74 -8.20 0.44 16.80
C LEU A 74 -9.46 -0.33 17.23
N GLY A 75 -9.35 -1.65 17.47
CA GLY A 75 -10.50 -2.51 17.73
C GLY A 75 -11.37 -2.74 16.50
N LEU A 76 -10.85 -2.43 15.31
CA LEU A 76 -11.49 -2.71 14.03
C LEU A 76 -10.94 -4.02 13.48
N THR A 77 -11.77 -4.72 12.72
CA THR A 77 -11.26 -5.83 11.92
C THR A 77 -10.54 -5.23 10.72
N ALA A 78 -9.33 -5.71 10.42
CA ALA A 78 -8.67 -5.38 9.16
C ALA A 78 -9.65 -5.65 8.02
N ASP A 79 -9.75 -4.71 7.10
CA ASP A 79 -10.75 -4.82 6.05
C ASP A 79 -10.51 -6.09 5.22
N SER A 80 -11.58 -6.62 4.62
CA SER A 80 -11.45 -7.84 3.81
C SER A 80 -10.51 -7.64 2.62
N TRP A 81 -10.23 -6.39 2.25
CA TRP A 81 -9.47 -6.02 1.06
C TRP A 81 -7.97 -6.15 1.27
N THR A 82 -7.43 -5.61 2.37
CA THR A 82 -6.04 -5.81 2.79
C THR A 82 -5.77 -7.29 3.01
N LEU A 83 -6.64 -8.00 3.76
CA LEU A 83 -6.41 -9.40 4.11
C LEU A 83 -6.40 -10.35 2.91
N GLN A 84 -7.33 -10.17 1.96
CA GLN A 84 -7.40 -11.02 0.77
C GLN A 84 -6.15 -10.93 -0.11
N ARG A 85 -5.49 -9.77 -0.15
CA ARG A 85 -4.35 -9.53 -1.02
C ARG A 85 -3.02 -9.67 -0.33
N LEU A 86 -2.93 -9.23 0.92
CA LEU A 86 -1.72 -9.35 1.72
C LEU A 86 -1.27 -10.81 1.79
N THR A 87 -2.22 -11.75 1.92
CA THR A 87 -1.94 -13.20 1.91
C THR A 87 -1.47 -13.77 0.58
N GLY A 88 -1.65 -13.05 -0.54
CA GLY A 88 -1.10 -13.39 -1.85
C GLY A 88 0.29 -12.78 -2.11
N ILE A 89 0.72 -11.81 -1.29
CA ILE A 89 2.01 -11.12 -1.43
C ILE A 89 3.01 -11.63 -0.38
N VAL A 90 2.56 -11.80 0.86
CA VAL A 90 3.38 -12.33 1.96
C VAL A 90 2.85 -13.68 2.42
N GLU A 91 3.73 -14.47 3.02
CA GLU A 91 3.35 -15.70 3.70
C GLU A 91 2.19 -15.50 4.67
N LEU A 92 1.23 -16.41 4.68
CA LEU A 92 0.00 -16.31 5.49
C LEU A 92 0.28 -15.99 6.96
N ARG A 93 1.33 -16.60 7.55
CA ARG A 93 1.70 -16.34 8.95
C ARG A 93 2.10 -14.89 9.19
N ASN A 94 2.84 -14.29 8.27
CA ASN A 94 3.26 -12.90 8.35
C ASN A 94 2.05 -11.97 8.14
N ALA A 95 1.17 -12.28 7.18
CA ALA A 95 -0.06 -11.52 6.98
C ALA A 95 -0.92 -11.49 8.26
N MET A 96 -1.08 -12.65 8.91
CA MET A 96 -1.83 -12.76 10.16
C MET A 96 -1.16 -12.00 11.30
N GLU A 97 0.17 -12.07 11.44
CA GLU A 97 0.90 -11.30 12.45
C GLU A 97 0.68 -9.80 12.26
N LEU A 98 0.89 -9.29 11.05
CA LEU A 98 0.73 -7.88 10.73
C LEU A 98 -0.71 -7.40 11.00
N ALA A 99 -1.70 -8.18 10.55
CA ALA A 99 -3.11 -7.82 10.67
C ALA A 99 -3.64 -7.93 12.11
N LEU A 100 -3.18 -8.90 12.90
CA LEU A 100 -3.67 -9.10 14.27
C LEU A 100 -2.96 -8.21 15.29
N THR A 101 -1.68 -7.87 15.06
CA THR A 101 -0.90 -7.06 16.01
C THR A 101 -0.97 -5.57 15.71
N GLY A 102 -1.21 -5.20 14.44
CA GLY A 102 -1.11 -3.82 13.97
C GLY A 102 0.26 -3.18 14.28
N LEU A 103 1.31 -3.99 14.26
CA LEU A 103 2.68 -3.54 14.46
C LEU A 103 3.13 -2.61 13.33
N ARG A 104 4.16 -1.82 13.61
CA ARG A 104 4.82 -1.00 12.59
C ARG A 104 5.99 -1.79 12.03
N PHE A 105 6.14 -1.76 10.71
CA PHE A 105 7.29 -2.34 10.04
C PHE A 105 7.93 -1.34 9.07
N SER A 106 9.24 -1.41 8.99
CA SER A 106 10.13 -0.59 8.18
C SER A 106 10.11 -1.05 6.71
N GLY A 107 10.85 -0.31 5.88
CA GLY A 107 10.84 -0.53 4.43
C GLY A 107 11.72 -1.70 4.07
N GLN A 108 12.72 -1.92 4.90
CA GLN A 108 13.56 -3.09 4.83
C GLN A 108 12.75 -4.33 5.20
N GLU A 109 12.01 -4.31 6.32
CA GLU A 109 11.13 -5.42 6.68
C GLU A 109 10.06 -5.67 5.61
N ALA A 110 9.46 -4.61 5.06
CA ALA A 110 8.53 -4.74 3.94
C ALA A 110 9.18 -5.39 2.70
N LYS A 111 10.43 -5.04 2.39
CA LYS A 111 11.18 -5.68 1.29
C LYS A 111 11.47 -7.16 1.59
N ASP A 112 11.85 -7.47 2.82
CA ASP A 112 12.17 -8.84 3.25
C ASP A 112 10.91 -9.73 3.26
N LEU A 113 9.75 -9.14 3.51
CA LEU A 113 8.43 -9.77 3.39
C LEU A 113 7.97 -9.96 1.93
N GLY A 114 8.63 -9.33 0.96
CA GLY A 114 8.22 -9.35 -0.45
C GLY A 114 7.18 -8.28 -0.83
N LEU A 115 6.82 -7.39 0.10
CA LEU A 115 5.88 -6.28 -0.15
C LEU A 115 6.49 -5.18 -1.02
N VAL A 116 7.74 -4.81 -0.75
CA VAL A 116 8.42 -3.71 -1.46
C VAL A 116 9.51 -4.27 -2.37
N TYR A 117 9.52 -3.85 -3.64
CA TYR A 117 10.55 -4.29 -4.58
C TYR A 117 11.91 -3.65 -4.27
N ARG A 118 11.93 -2.33 -4.02
CA ARG A 118 13.18 -1.59 -3.76
C ARG A 118 12.98 -0.44 -2.78
N VAL A 119 13.92 -0.33 -1.85
CA VAL A 119 14.08 0.83 -0.97
C VAL A 119 15.02 1.82 -1.66
N VAL A 120 14.57 3.07 -1.82
CA VAL A 120 15.32 4.16 -2.45
C VAL A 120 15.72 5.21 -1.40
N GLY A 121 16.77 5.98 -1.71
CA GLY A 121 17.22 7.08 -0.86
C GLY A 121 16.19 8.22 -0.79
N SER A 122 16.28 9.05 0.25
CA SER A 122 15.34 10.15 0.54
C SER A 122 15.34 11.31 -0.47
N ARG A 123 16.17 11.26 -1.52
CA ARG A 123 16.26 12.29 -2.58
C ARG A 123 15.47 11.91 -3.84
N GLY A 124 14.19 11.60 -3.66
CA GLY A 124 13.21 11.50 -4.74
C GLY A 124 13.09 10.12 -5.38
N ILE A 125 11.83 9.66 -5.46
CA ILE A 125 11.38 8.54 -6.31
C ILE A 125 10.96 9.08 -7.70
N ALA A 126 11.40 10.29 -8.04
CA ALA A 126 11.16 11.05 -9.26
C ALA A 126 12.38 11.90 -9.58
#